data_AF-A0A7Y5AHX8-F1
#
_entry.id   AF-A0A7Y5AHX8-F1
#
_cell.length_a   1.000
_cell.length_b   1.000
_cell.length_c   1.000
_cell.angle_alpha   90.00
_cell.angle_beta   90.00
_cell.angle_gamma   90.00
#
_symmetry.space_group_name_H-M   'P 1'
#
loop_
_entity.id
_entity.type
_entity.pdbx_description
1 polymer ?
#
loop_
_entity_poly.entity_id
_entity_poly.type
_entity_poly.pdbx_seq_one_letter_code
_entity_poly.pdbx_strand_id
1 'polypeptide(L)'
;MNTLYLASGSPRRRELLTQIGVPFSVVSAPIDETPLADESAPAYVERLARAKAAAGLACVTGPAVVLGADTAVVLDGRILGKPENREHALAMLADLS
;
A
#
# COMPACT_ATOMS: atom_id res chain seq x y z
N MET A 1 -13.07 9.70 -21.50
CA MET A 1 -12.36 10.08 -20.27
C MET A 1 -12.04 8.78 -19.55
N ASN A 2 -10.78 8.53 -19.18
CA ASN A 2 -10.45 7.35 -18.38
C ASN A 2 -10.79 7.63 -16.92
N THR A 3 -11.54 6.71 -16.30
CA THR A 3 -11.83 6.77 -14.87
C THR A 3 -10.57 6.37 -14.09
N LEU A 4 -10.20 7.18 -13.09
CA LEU A 4 -9.15 6.82 -12.13
C LEU A 4 -9.74 5.93 -11.02
N TYR A 5 -9.09 4.80 -10.77
CA TYR A 5 -9.41 3.93 -9.64
C TYR A 5 -8.25 3.91 -8.64
N LEU A 6 -8.56 4.00 -7.35
CA LEU A 6 -7.61 3.80 -6.27
C LEU A 6 -7.69 2.35 -5.79
N ALA A 7 -6.63 1.59 -6.00
CA ALA A 7 -6.48 0.21 -5.53
C ALA A 7 -5.89 0.17 -4.11
N SER A 8 -6.61 0.73 -3.13
CA SER A 8 -6.16 0.80 -1.74
C SER A 8 -7.32 0.80 -0.76
N GLY A 9 -7.26 -0.08 0.25
CA GLY A 9 -8.18 -0.08 1.39
C GLY A 9 -7.89 0.99 2.46
N SER A 10 -6.79 1.74 2.34
CA SER A 10 -6.41 2.77 3.32
C SER A 10 -7.34 3.99 3.29
N PRO A 11 -8.01 4.35 4.42
CA PRO A 11 -8.79 5.59 4.52
C PRO A 11 -7.94 6.84 4.27
N ARG A 12 -6.73 6.88 4.84
CA ARG A 12 -5.79 8.00 4.69
C ARG A 12 -5.40 8.28 3.24
N ARG A 13 -5.22 7.24 2.41
CA ARG A 13 -4.89 7.45 0.98
C ARG A 13 -6.07 8.02 0.19
N ARG A 14 -7.31 7.67 0.54
CA ARG A 14 -8.51 8.30 -0.04
C ARG A 14 -8.57 9.77 0.31
N GLU A 15 -8.36 10.10 1.59
CA GLU A 15 -8.34 11.48 2.07
C GLU A 15 -7.29 12.33 1.33
N LEU A 16 -6.06 11.83 1.21
CA LEU A 16 -4.98 12.52 0.49
C LEU A 16 -5.34 12.80 -0.98
N LEU A 17 -5.93 11.82 -1.68
CA LEU A 17 -6.30 11.98 -3.09
C LEU A 17 -7.48 12.96 -3.26
N THR A 18 -8.44 12.94 -2.32
CA THR A 18 -9.53 13.92 -2.25
C THR A 18 -9.01 15.33 -1.97
N GLN A 19 -8.03 15.49 -1.07
CA GLN A 19 -7.45 16.80 -0.72
C GLN A 19 -6.84 17.53 -1.92
N ILE A 20 -6.29 16.79 -2.89
CA ILE A 20 -5.72 17.38 -4.11
C ILE A 20 -6.75 17.51 -5.25
N GLY A 21 -8.04 17.28 -4.97
CA GLY A 21 -9.14 17.51 -5.91
C GLY A 21 -9.23 16.51 -7.07
N VAL A 22 -8.60 15.34 -6.94
CA VAL A 22 -8.64 14.32 -7.98
C VAL A 22 -9.91 13.48 -7.83
N PRO A 23 -10.78 13.38 -8.85
CA PRO A 23 -11.92 12.47 -8.81
C PRO A 23 -11.46 11.03 -9.06
N PHE A 24 -11.90 10.10 -8.22
CA PHE A 24 -11.56 8.68 -8.34
C PHE A 24 -12.69 7.78 -7.82
N SER A 25 -12.66 6.52 -8.23
CA SER A 25 -13.43 5.43 -7.63
C SER A 25 -12.48 4.51 -6.85
N VAL A 26 -12.99 3.75 -5.88
CA VAL A 26 -12.17 2.77 -5.15
C VAL A 26 -12.38 1.40 -5.76
N VAL A 27 -11.29 0.64 -5.95
CA VAL A 27 -11.33 -0.77 -6.32
C VAL A 27 -10.59 -1.58 -5.25
N SER A 28 -11.18 -2.69 -4.83
CA SER A 28 -10.57 -3.60 -3.85
C SER A 28 -10.14 -4.88 -4.56
N ALA A 29 -8.84 -5.14 -4.56
CA ALA A 29 -8.27 -6.37 -5.09
C ALA A 29 -7.15 -6.81 -4.13
N PRO A 30 -7.41 -7.81 -3.27
CA PRO A 30 -6.41 -8.28 -2.32
C PRO A 30 -5.22 -8.91 -3.08
N ILE A 31 -4.02 -8.71 -2.56
CA ILE A 31 -2.78 -9.32 -3.05
C ILE A 31 -2.02 -9.96 -1.88
N ASP A 32 -1.08 -10.83 -2.19
CA ASP A 32 -0.10 -11.29 -1.20
C ASP A 32 0.93 -10.19 -0.94
N GLU A 33 0.95 -9.72 0.31
CA GLU A 33 1.85 -8.66 0.78
C GLU A 33 3.07 -9.24 1.51
N THR A 34 3.29 -10.55 1.47
CA THR A 34 4.46 -11.18 2.10
C THR A 34 5.75 -10.70 1.41
N PRO A 35 6.77 -10.22 2.15
CA PRO A 35 8.08 -9.91 1.59
C PRO A 35 8.72 -11.14 0.96
N LEU A 36 9.37 -10.99 -0.20
CA LEU A 36 10.13 -12.08 -0.81
C LEU A 36 11.48 -12.27 -0.10
N ALA A 37 12.08 -13.45 -0.27
CA ALA A 37 13.43 -13.69 0.22
C ALA A 37 14.43 -12.69 -0.39
N ASP A 38 15.29 -12.12 0.45
CA ASP A 38 16.30 -11.11 0.09
C ASP A 38 15.74 -9.85 -0.59
N GLU A 39 14.44 -9.56 -0.40
CA GLU A 39 13.80 -8.38 -0.96
C GLU A 39 14.12 -7.13 -0.13
N SER A 40 14.82 -6.18 -0.75
CA SER A 40 15.06 -4.87 -0.11
C SER A 40 13.75 -4.11 0.12
N ALA A 41 13.68 -3.29 1.17
CA ALA A 41 12.49 -2.51 1.48
C ALA A 41 11.99 -1.61 0.33
N PRO A 42 12.85 -0.91 -0.45
CA PRO A 42 12.39 -0.16 -1.63
C PRO A 42 11.78 -1.06 -2.72
N ALA A 43 12.41 -2.21 -2.99
CA ALA A 43 11.89 -3.17 -3.97
C ALA A 43 10.54 -3.76 -3.53
N TYR A 44 10.41 -4.06 -2.24
CA TYR A 44 9.18 -4.54 -1.62
C TYR A 44 8.01 -3.56 -1.82
N VAL A 45 8.16 -2.29 -1.43
CA VAL A 45 7.07 -1.31 -1.57
C VAL A 45 6.73 -1.02 -3.03
N GLU A 46 7.74 -1.01 -3.92
CA GLU A 46 7.50 -0.84 -5.35
C GLU A 46 6.71 -2.02 -5.94
N ARG A 47 7.13 -3.25 -5.63
CA ARG A 47 6.43 -4.47 -6.06
C ARG A 47 4.99 -4.46 -5.59
N LEU A 48 4.75 -4.18 -4.31
CA LEU A 48 3.38 -4.15 -3.77
C LEU A 48 2.53 -3.04 -4.38
N ALA A 49 3.07 -1.84 -4.58
CA ALA A 49 2.32 -0.77 -5.23
C ALA A 49 1.91 -1.15 -6.67
N ARG A 50 2.83 -1.76 -7.44
CA ARG A 50 2.56 -2.25 -8.79
C ARG A 50 1.55 -3.40 -8.80
N ALA A 51 1.70 -4.37 -7.88
CA ALA A 51 0.80 -5.51 -7.77
C ALA A 51 -0.62 -5.07 -7.40
N LYS A 52 -0.78 -4.11 -6.48
CA LYS A 52 -2.10 -3.52 -6.14
C LYS A 52 -2.73 -2.85 -7.35
N ALA A 53 -1.97 -2.06 -8.11
CA ALA A 53 -2.46 -1.42 -9.32
C ALA A 53 -2.89 -2.44 -10.40
N ALA A 54 -2.06 -3.47 -10.62
CA ALA A 54 -2.35 -4.53 -11.59
C ALA A 54 -3.59 -5.36 -11.20
N ALA A 55 -3.69 -5.74 -9.92
CA ALA A 55 -4.85 -6.48 -9.40
C ALA A 55 -6.13 -5.65 -9.51
N GLY A 56 -6.07 -4.35 -9.17
CA GLY A 56 -7.20 -3.44 -9.34
C GLY A 56 -7.60 -3.25 -10.81
N LEU A 57 -6.63 -3.21 -11.73
CA LEU A 57 -6.89 -3.10 -13.18
C LEU A 57 -7.61 -4.34 -13.72
N ALA A 58 -7.29 -5.53 -13.22
CA ALA A 58 -7.97 -6.76 -13.59
C ALA A 58 -9.45 -6.82 -13.13
N CYS A 59 -9.84 -5.99 -12.16
CA CYS A 59 -11.21 -5.94 -11.63
C CYS A 59 -12.11 -4.90 -12.30
N VAL A 60 -11.58 -4.06 -13.20
CA VAL A 60 -12.34 -2.99 -13.86
C VAL A 60 -12.50 -3.27 -15.35
N THR A 61 -13.61 -2.80 -15.93
CA THR A 61 -13.92 -2.98 -17.35
C THR A 61 -13.81 -1.66 -18.12
N GLY A 62 -13.33 -1.73 -19.36
CA GLY A 62 -13.16 -0.56 -20.23
C GLY A 62 -11.89 0.25 -19.94
N PRO A 63 -11.74 1.42 -20.59
CA PRO A 63 -10.56 2.27 -20.43
C PRO A 63 -10.44 2.85 -19.01
N ALA A 64 -9.46 2.39 -18.25
CA ALA A 64 -9.24 2.77 -16.86
C ALA A 64 -7.78 3.11 -16.57
N VAL A 65 -7.56 3.89 -15.52
CA VAL A 65 -6.25 4.09 -14.90
C VAL A 65 -6.37 3.64 -13.45
N VAL A 66 -5.42 2.85 -12.96
CA VAL A 66 -5.43 2.35 -11.58
C VAL A 66 -4.19 2.82 -10.83
N LEU A 67 -4.40 3.46 -9.69
CA LEU A 67 -3.37 3.92 -8.77
C LEU A 67 -3.22 2.91 -7.62
N GLY A 68 -2.07 2.26 -7.57
CA GLY A 68 -1.62 1.48 -6.41
C GLY A 68 -0.57 2.25 -5.62
N ALA A 69 -0.52 2.03 -4.31
CA ALA A 69 0.46 2.64 -3.43
C ALA A 69 0.74 1.72 -2.24
N ASP A 70 2.00 1.73 -1.81
CA ASP A 70 2.45 0.97 -0.65
C ASP A 70 3.36 1.81 0.27
N THR A 71 3.57 1.36 1.50
CA THR A 71 4.35 2.10 2.50
C THR A 71 4.89 1.10 3.52
N ALA A 72 6.21 1.11 3.70
CA ALA A 72 6.89 0.35 4.73
C ALA A 72 7.60 1.30 5.70
N VAL A 73 7.68 0.89 6.97
CA VAL A 73 8.57 1.50 7.96
C VAL A 73 9.82 0.64 8.03
N VAL A 74 11.01 1.26 8.01
CA VAL A 74 12.29 0.54 8.02
C VAL A 74 13.14 1.07 9.17
N LEU A 75 13.65 0.17 10.00
CA LEU A 75 14.59 0.47 11.06
C LEU A 75 15.80 -0.46 10.92
N ASP A 76 17.00 0.11 10.78
CA ASP A 76 18.26 -0.64 10.61
C ASP A 76 18.19 -1.76 9.55
N GLY A 77 17.55 -1.46 8.42
CA GLY A 77 17.38 -2.40 7.30
C GLY A 77 16.25 -3.42 7.48
N ARG A 78 15.55 -3.42 8.61
CA ARG A 78 14.41 -4.31 8.90
C ARG A 78 13.09 -3.61 8.58
N ILE A 79 12.23 -4.27 7.81
CA ILE A 79 10.84 -3.81 7.61
C ILE A 79 10.06 -4.07 8.90
N LEU A 80 9.49 -3.02 9.47
CA LEU A 80 8.60 -3.09 10.61
C LEU A 80 7.16 -3.32 10.14
N GLY A 81 6.60 -4.47 10.52
CA GLY A 81 5.20 -4.81 10.28
C GLY A 81 4.24 -4.14 11.28
N LYS A 82 3.02 -4.65 11.38
CA LYS A 82 2.12 -4.27 12.48
C LYS A 82 2.53 -5.03 13.75
N PRO A 83 2.49 -4.41 14.94
CA PRO A 83 2.71 -5.14 16.17
C PRO A 83 1.62 -6.20 16.35
N GLU A 84 2.03 -7.38 16.81
CA GLU A 84 1.12 -8.51 17.08
C GLU A 84 0.29 -8.30 18.35
N ASN A 85 0.85 -7.57 19.32
CA ASN A 85 0.23 -7.29 20.60
C ASN A 85 0.79 -5.99 21.22
N ARG A 86 0.26 -5.60 22.39
CA ARG A 86 0.66 -4.37 23.09
C ARG A 86 2.13 -4.37 23.50
N GLU A 87 2.66 -5.48 23.95
CA GLU A 87 4.06 -5.60 24.40
C GLU A 87 5.01 -5.43 23.22
N HIS A 88 4.72 -6.08 22.09
CA HIS A 88 5.44 -5.89 20.84
C HIS A 88 5.36 -4.43 20.36
N ALA A 89 4.19 -3.78 20.46
CA ALA A 89 4.05 -2.37 20.11
C ALA A 89 4.94 -1.45 20.97
N LEU A 90 5.02 -1.70 22.28
CA LEU A 90 5.89 -0.92 23.19
C LEU A 90 7.37 -1.13 22.88
N ALA A 91 7.78 -2.37 22.59
CA ALA A 91 9.15 -2.66 22.16
C ALA A 91 9.49 -1.94 20.84
N MET A 92 8.60 -2.02 19.84
CA MET A 92 8.78 -1.30 18.58
C MET A 92 8.89 0.22 18.76
N LEU A 93 8.10 0.81 19.68
CA LEU A 93 8.19 2.24 19.97
C LEU A 93 9.49 2.61 20.69
N ALA A 94 9.97 1.76 21.58
CA ALA A 94 11.26 1.95 22.24
C ALA A 94 12.43 1.91 21.24
N ASP A 95 12.36 1.01 20.25
CA ASP A 95 13.34 0.93 19.15
C ASP A 95 13.34 2.17 18.23
N LEU A 96 12.23 2.94 18.20
CA LEU A 96 12.07 4.15 17.37
C LEU A 96 12.42 5.46 18.10
N SER A 97 12.85 5.39 19.37
CA SER A 97 13.09 6.55 20.24
C SER A 97 14.50 7.13 20.13
#